data_AF-A0A7S0JG80-F1
#
_entry.id   AF-A0A7S0JG80-F1
#
_cell.length_a   1.000
_cell.length_b   1.000
_cell.length_c   1.000
_cell.angle_alpha   90.00
_cell.angle_beta   90.00
_cell.angle_gamma   90.00
#
_symmetry.space_group_name_H-M   'P 1'
#
loop_
_entity.id
_entity.type
_entity.pdbx_description
1 polymer ?
#
loop_
_entity_poly.entity_id
_entity_poly.type
_entity_poly.pdbx_seq_one_letter_code
_entity_poly.pdbx_strand_id
1 'polypeptide(L)'
;HLTEHMMFLGTEPYPDEGAFKQFVQQHGGSSNAFTGMESTGYHFSINAAHFSPALRRFASFFTAPLLRQGSCEREVKAVHSEFQRNLQSDQRRLFQLLKSTSSLDHPFHKFSTGNL
;
A
#
# COMPACT_ATOMS: atom_id res chain seq x y z
N HIS A 1 4.14 3.02 4.41
CA HIS A 1 2.94 3.43 3.66
C HIS A 1 3.24 3.61 2.18
N LEU A 2 4.04 4.58 1.72
CA LEU A 2 4.33 4.73 0.28
C LEU A 2 4.84 3.44 -0.37
N THR A 3 5.79 2.75 0.26
CA THR A 3 6.30 1.45 -0.24
C THR A 3 5.20 0.42 -0.45
N GLU A 4 4.17 0.39 0.40
CA GLU A 4 3.02 -0.51 0.25
C GLU A 4 2.30 -0.29 -1.07
N HIS A 5 2.03 0.98 -1.40
CA HIS A 5 1.42 1.33 -2.68
C HIS A 5 2.31 0.92 -3.84
N MET A 6 3.61 1.19 -3.74
CA MET A 6 4.59 0.88 -4.79
C MET A 6 4.65 -0.61 -5.12
N MET A 7 4.34 -1.52 -4.19
CA MET A 7 4.33 -2.98 -4.45
C MET A 7 3.32 -3.38 -5.52
N PHE A 8 2.26 -2.59 -5.73
CA PHE A 8 1.24 -2.85 -6.74
C PHE A 8 1.60 -2.32 -8.15
N LEU A 9 2.71 -1.59 -8.28
CA LEU A 9 3.10 -0.87 -9.50
C LEU A 9 4.10 -1.63 -10.38
N GLY A 10 4.05 -2.97 -10.31
CA GLY A 10 4.77 -3.87 -11.19
C GLY A 10 6.01 -4.50 -10.54
N THR A 11 6.33 -5.70 -11.03
CA THR A 11 7.46 -6.53 -10.61
C THR A 11 8.22 -7.01 -11.84
N GLU A 12 9.44 -7.52 -11.70
CA GLU A 12 10.23 -7.94 -12.86
C GLU A 12 9.50 -8.96 -13.77
N PRO A 13 8.84 -10.01 -13.25
CA PRO A 13 8.10 -10.96 -14.10
C PRO A 13 6.77 -10.41 -14.63
N TYR A 14 6.24 -9.34 -14.01
CA TYR A 14 4.94 -8.73 -14.32
C TYR A 14 5.08 -7.20 -14.31
N PRO A 15 5.73 -6.61 -15.35
CA PRO A 15 6.19 -5.23 -15.29
C PRO A 15 5.06 -4.20 -15.42
N ASP A 16 3.92 -4.58 -15.99
CA ASP A 16 2.83 -3.64 -16.22
C ASP A 16 2.23 -3.16 -14.89
N GLU A 17 2.03 -1.85 -14.76
CA GLU A 17 1.44 -1.27 -13.55
C GLU A 17 0.01 -1.79 -13.36
N GLY A 18 -0.30 -2.25 -12.15
CA GLY A 18 -1.61 -2.79 -11.84
C GLY A 18 -1.89 -4.17 -12.43
N ALA A 19 -0.92 -4.85 -13.06
CA ALA A 19 -1.08 -6.19 -13.63
C ALA A 19 -1.69 -7.19 -12.64
N PHE A 20 -1.25 -7.16 -11.37
CA PHE A 20 -1.82 -8.00 -10.33
C PHE A 20 -3.29 -7.66 -10.04
N LYS A 21 -3.60 -6.38 -9.84
CA LYS A 21 -4.96 -5.91 -9.54
C LYS A 21 -5.92 -6.25 -10.69
N GLN A 22 -5.50 -6.02 -11.93
CA GLN A 22 -6.28 -6.36 -13.12
C GLN A 22 -6.51 -7.87 -13.23
N PHE A 23 -5.47 -8.68 -13.03
CA PHE A 23 -5.59 -10.14 -13.05
C PHE A 23 -6.59 -10.64 -12.00
N VAL A 24 -6.49 -10.14 -10.77
CA VAL A 24 -7.39 -10.53 -9.68
C VAL A 24 -8.83 -10.13 -9.99
N GLN A 25 -9.07 -8.90 -10.46
CA GLN A 25 -10.42 -8.43 -10.81
C GLN A 25 -11.06 -9.20 -11.95
N GLN A 26 -10.31 -9.51 -13.01
CA GLN A 26 -10.80 -10.29 -14.16
C GLN A 26 -11.24 -11.71 -13.78
N HIS A 27 -10.71 -12.24 -12.68
CA HIS A 27 -11.02 -13.59 -12.19
C HIS A 27 -11.87 -13.56 -10.92
N GLY A 28 -12.73 -12.55 -10.76
CA GLY A 28 -13.75 -12.47 -9.71
C GLY A 28 -13.20 -12.20 -8.31
N GLY A 29 -11.98 -11.67 -8.22
CA GLY A 29 -11.29 -11.41 -6.97
C GLY A 29 -11.17 -9.93 -6.60
N SER A 30 -10.61 -9.67 -5.42
CA SER A 30 -10.19 -8.34 -4.99
C SER A 30 -8.86 -8.40 -4.25
N SER A 31 -8.17 -7.27 -4.17
CA SER A 31 -6.89 -7.15 -3.46
C SER A 31 -6.83 -5.83 -2.70
N ASN A 32 -6.20 -5.84 -1.53
CA ASN A 32 -5.92 -4.63 -0.77
C ASN A 32 -4.66 -4.81 0.08
N ALA A 33 -4.23 -3.72 0.71
CA ALA A 33 -3.14 -3.72 1.68
C ALA A 33 -3.39 -2.68 2.77
N PHE A 34 -2.58 -2.74 3.82
CA PHE A 34 -2.55 -1.72 4.87
C PHE A 34 -1.16 -1.63 5.51
N THR A 35 -0.79 -0.43 5.96
CA THR A 35 0.39 -0.18 6.77
C THR A 35 -0.05 0.19 8.17
N GLY A 36 0.20 -0.71 9.12
CA GLY A 36 0.08 -0.45 10.55
C GLY A 36 1.34 0.21 11.12
N MET A 37 1.43 0.26 12.45
CA MET A 37 2.58 0.83 13.15
C MET A 37 3.82 -0.08 13.09
N GLU A 38 3.61 -1.39 13.10
CA GLU A 38 4.68 -2.40 13.19
C GLU A 38 4.67 -3.41 12.04
N SER A 39 3.62 -3.38 11.21
CA SER A 39 3.42 -4.35 10.14
C SER A 39 2.81 -3.74 8.90
N THR A 40 3.05 -4.36 7.75
CA THR A 40 2.35 -4.07 6.50
C THR A 40 1.73 -5.36 6.01
N GLY A 41 0.41 -5.37 5.84
CA GLY A 41 -0.35 -6.53 5.40
C GLY A 41 -0.76 -6.37 3.94
N TYR A 42 -0.61 -7.42 3.14
CA TYR A 42 -1.13 -7.51 1.77
C TYR A 42 -2.03 -8.73 1.68
N HIS A 43 -3.18 -8.59 1.04
CA HIS A 43 -4.12 -9.70 0.90
C HIS A 43 -4.90 -9.63 -0.41
N PHE A 44 -5.36 -10.79 -0.86
CA PHE A 44 -6.24 -10.91 -2.03
C PHE A 44 -7.18 -12.10 -1.90
N SER A 45 -8.29 -12.04 -2.61
CA SER A 45 -9.19 -13.16 -2.88
C SER A 45 -9.27 -13.37 -4.40
N ILE A 46 -9.52 -14.60 -4.83
CA ILE A 46 -9.68 -14.94 -6.25
C ILE A 46 -10.43 -16.27 -6.37
N ASN A 47 -11.08 -16.50 -7.52
CA ASN A 47 -11.61 -17.81 -7.86
C ASN A 47 -10.52 -18.90 -7.81
N ALA A 48 -10.82 -20.03 -7.17
CA ALA A 48 -9.85 -21.09 -6.86
C ALA A 48 -9.06 -21.59 -8.08
N ALA A 49 -9.71 -21.66 -9.24
CA ALA A 49 -9.08 -22.07 -10.51
C ALA A 49 -7.88 -21.19 -10.92
N HIS A 50 -7.80 -19.95 -10.42
CA HIS A 50 -6.77 -18.96 -10.76
C HIS A 50 -5.83 -18.65 -9.57
N PHE A 51 -5.91 -19.42 -8.48
CA PHE A 51 -5.11 -19.16 -7.29
C PHE A 51 -3.60 -19.26 -7.56
N SER A 52 -3.13 -20.34 -8.20
CA SER A 52 -1.70 -20.52 -8.51
C SER A 52 -1.09 -19.37 -9.34
N PRO A 53 -1.69 -18.94 -10.47
CA PRO A 53 -1.16 -17.79 -11.22
C PRO A 53 -1.30 -16.45 -10.49
N ALA A 54 -2.31 -16.26 -9.63
CA ALA A 54 -2.40 -15.07 -8.78
C ALA A 54 -1.32 -15.06 -7.70
N LEU A 55 -1.11 -16.19 -7.03
CA LEU A 55 -0.11 -16.32 -5.97
C LEU A 55 1.30 -16.06 -6.50
N ARG A 56 1.63 -16.50 -7.72
CA ARG A 56 2.92 -16.18 -8.35
C ARG A 56 3.12 -14.68 -8.55
N ARG A 57 2.09 -13.97 -9.02
CA ARG A 57 2.13 -12.50 -9.14
C ARG A 57 2.27 -11.84 -7.77
N PHE A 58 1.48 -12.28 -6.80
CA PHE A 58 1.52 -11.76 -5.43
C PHE A 58 2.89 -11.99 -4.77
N ALA A 59 3.47 -13.19 -4.88
CA ALA A 59 4.78 -13.52 -4.32
C ALA A 59 5.89 -12.64 -4.91
N SER A 60 5.77 -12.27 -6.20
CA SER A 60 6.77 -11.41 -6.85
C SER A 60 6.89 -10.02 -6.24
N PHE A 61 5.87 -9.56 -5.49
CA PHE A 61 5.95 -8.31 -4.72
C PHE A 61 7.16 -8.38 -3.77
N PHE A 62 7.35 -9.51 -3.11
CA PHE A 62 8.36 -9.67 -2.06
C PHE A 62 9.73 -10.11 -2.57
N THR A 63 9.86 -10.41 -3.86
CA THR A 63 11.11 -10.92 -4.44
C THR A 63 11.74 -9.98 -5.47
N ALA A 64 10.92 -9.25 -6.24
CA ALA A 64 11.42 -8.42 -7.35
C ALA A 64 10.50 -7.23 -7.69
N PRO A 65 10.17 -6.33 -6.74
CA PRO A 65 9.40 -5.12 -7.02
C PRO A 65 10.24 -4.12 -7.83
N LEU A 66 9.62 -3.44 -8.81
CA LEU A 66 10.38 -2.54 -9.69
C LEU A 66 10.64 -1.15 -9.09
N LEU A 67 9.76 -0.67 -8.20
CA LEU A 67 9.90 0.60 -7.48
C LEU A 67 10.32 1.79 -8.38
N ARG A 68 9.74 1.87 -9.58
CA ARG A 68 10.17 2.85 -10.60
C ARG A 68 9.98 4.28 -10.09
N GLN A 69 10.97 5.13 -10.35
CA GLN A 69 10.93 6.54 -9.95
C GLN A 69 9.70 7.28 -10.50
N GLY A 70 9.39 7.13 -11.79
CA GLY A 70 8.22 7.80 -12.40
C GLY A 70 6.87 7.32 -11.84
N SER A 71 6.79 6.11 -11.30
CA SER A 71 5.61 5.61 -10.60
C SER A 71 5.55 6.18 -9.18
N CYS A 72 6.69 6.29 -8.51
CA CYS A 72 6.82 6.87 -7.17
C CYS A 72 6.31 8.32 -7.13
N GLU A 73 6.72 9.16 -8.08
CA GLU A 73 6.28 10.57 -8.13
C GLU A 73 4.76 10.73 -8.27
N ARG A 74 4.10 9.82 -8.99
CA ARG A 74 2.63 9.78 -9.06
C ARG A 74 2.02 9.26 -7.77
N GLU A 75 2.60 8.21 -7.20
CA GLU A 75 2.05 7.56 -6.01
C GLU A 75 2.17 8.43 -4.76
N VAL A 76 3.18 9.30 -4.66
CA VAL A 76 3.26 10.33 -3.61
C VAL A 76 2.03 11.24 -3.64
N LYS A 77 1.51 11.59 -4.82
CA LYS A 77 0.27 12.40 -4.95
C LYS A 77 -0.96 11.62 -4.49
N ALA A 78 -1.00 10.31 -4.71
CA ALA A 78 -2.07 9.44 -4.22
C ALA A 78 -2.05 9.35 -2.69
N VAL A 79 -0.87 9.15 -2.08
CA VAL A 79 -0.68 9.18 -0.62
C VAL A 79 -1.08 10.54 -0.03
N HIS A 80 -0.70 11.64 -0.69
CA HIS A 80 -1.12 12.97 -0.26
C HIS A 80 -2.65 13.14 -0.32
N SER A 81 -3.30 12.63 -1.36
CA SER A 81 -4.76 12.67 -1.49
C SER A 81 -5.45 11.86 -0.38
N GLU A 82 -4.88 10.71 0.00
CA GLU A 82 -5.35 9.97 1.18
C GLU A 82 -5.18 10.79 2.47
N PHE A 83 -4.03 11.43 2.67
CA PHE A 83 -3.81 12.29 3.81
C PHE A 83 -4.86 13.42 3.88
N GLN A 84 -5.11 14.12 2.77
CA GLN A 84 -6.13 15.17 2.68
C GLN A 84 -7.52 14.65 3.05
N ARG A 85 -7.89 13.47 2.57
CA ARG A 85 -9.15 12.81 2.95
C ARG A 85 -9.20 12.52 4.45
N ASN A 86 -8.09 12.04 5.02
CA ASN A 86 -8.00 11.68 6.44
C ASN A 86 -8.08 12.89 7.39
N LEU A 87 -7.81 14.12 6.91
CA LEU A 87 -7.93 15.35 7.72
C LEU A 87 -9.36 15.58 8.23
N GLN A 88 -10.37 15.05 7.54
CA GLN A 88 -11.78 15.16 7.90
C GLN A 88 -12.25 14.06 8.87
N SER A 89 -11.37 13.12 9.24
CA SER A 89 -11.71 12.03 10.16
C SER A 89 -11.28 12.35 11.59
N ASP A 90 -12.24 12.53 12.50
CA ASP A 90 -11.94 12.78 13.92
C ASP A 90 -11.13 11.66 14.56
N GLN A 91 -11.38 10.40 14.17
CA GLN A 91 -10.57 9.27 14.62
C GLN A 91 -9.10 9.43 14.22
N ARG A 92 -8.82 9.82 12.96
CA ARG A 92 -7.46 10.07 12.49
C ARG A 92 -6.82 11.28 13.17
N ARG A 93 -7.59 12.35 13.39
CA ARG A 93 -7.15 13.56 14.09
C ARG A 93 -6.76 13.25 15.54
N LEU A 94 -7.62 12.56 16.28
CA LEU A 94 -7.37 12.15 17.66
C LEU A 94 -6.16 11.22 17.76
N PHE A 95 -6.03 10.26 16.83
CA PHE A 95 -4.88 9.36 16.81
C PHE A 95 -3.57 10.11 16.56
N GLN A 96 -3.55 11.05 15.60
CA GLN A 96 -2.35 11.86 15.35
C GLN A 96 -2.05 12.82 16.50
N LEU A 97 -3.07 13.37 17.17
CA LEU A 97 -2.90 14.19 18.37
C LEU A 97 -2.23 13.39 19.49
N LEU A 98 -2.73 12.18 19.78
CA LEU A 98 -2.14 11.27 20.77
C LEU A 98 -0.67 10.97 20.46
N LYS A 99 -0.33 10.76 19.18
CA LYS A 99 1.05 10.55 18.76
C LYS A 99 1.90 11.80 18.98
N SER A 100 1.40 12.98 18.63
CA SER A 100 2.13 14.25 18.80
C SER A 100 2.35 14.68 20.26
N THR A 101 1.54 14.18 21.21
CA THR A 101 1.73 14.43 22.64
C THR A 101 2.61 13.39 23.32
N SER A 102 3.04 12.36 22.60
CA SER A 102 4.04 11.39 23.06
C SER A 102 5.47 11.94 22.97
N SER A 103 6.41 11.26 23.62
CA SER A 103 7.84 11.62 23.60
C SER A 103 8.37 11.80 22.17
N LEU A 104 9.06 12.91 21.92
CA LEU A 104 9.66 13.24 20.62
C LEU A 104 10.66 12.19 20.14
N ASP A 105 11.37 11.53 21.08
CA ASP A 105 12.37 10.52 20.77
C ASP A 105 11.76 9.13 20.51
N HIS A 106 10.47 8.95 20.80
CA HIS A 106 9.81 7.66 20.63
C HIS A 106 9.27 7.51 19.20
N PRO A 107 9.45 6.35 18.51
CA PRO A 107 8.96 6.14 17.14
C PRO A 107 7.45 6.36 16.96
N PHE A 108 6.67 6.19 18.03
CA PHE A 108 5.23 6.47 18.04
C PHE A 108 4.89 7.93 17.70
N HIS A 109 5.80 8.89 17.94
CA HIS A 109 5.58 10.31 17.62
C HIS A 109 5.48 10.58 16.11
N LYS A 110 6.08 9.71 15.27
CA LYS A 110 6.21 9.93 13.83
C LYS A 110 4.86 10.02 13.12
N PHE A 111 4.75 10.92 12.16
CA PHE A 111 3.63 10.94 11.22
C PHE A 111 3.73 9.74 10.25
N SER A 112 2.70 8.88 10.23
CA SER A 112 2.77 7.56 9.58
C SER A 112 2.15 7.50 8.18
N THR A 113 1.25 8.41 7.83
CA THR A 113 0.58 8.39 6.52
C THR A 113 1.53 8.84 5.42
N GLY A 114 2.33 9.88 5.67
CA GLY A 114 3.09 10.60 4.63
C GLY A 114 2.22 11.59 3.85
N ASN A 115 2.88 12.56 3.22
CA ASN A 115 2.28 13.61 2.37
C ASN A 115 3.39 14.22 1.48
N LEU A 116 2.98 15.11 0.55
CA LEU A 116 3.87 16.03 -0.18
C LEU A 116 4.56 17.02 0.76
#